data_AF-A0A7V3UKC4-F1
#
_entry.id   AF-A0A7V3UKC4-F1
#
_cell.length_a   1.000
_cell.length_b   1.000
_cell.length_c   1.000
_cell.angle_alpha   90.00
_cell.angle_beta   90.00
_cell.angle_gamma   90.00
#
_symmetry.space_group_name_H-M   'P 1'
#
loop_
_entity.id
_entity.type
_entity.pdbx_description
1 polymer ?
#
loop_
_entity_poly.entity_id
_entity_poly.type
_entity_poly.pdbx_seq_one_letter_code
_entity_poly.pdbx_strand_id
1 'polypeptide(L)' 'FQDITGGDVTQNVQITRSILAGNHPGPRQDLVLLNAAAGFLVYGIVQKFKEGVQLAQDLLKSGKAQAKLDAYIEASRSC' A
#
# COMPACT_ATOMS: atom_id res chain seq x y z
N PHE A 1 -18.46 -0.20 -6.73
CA PHE A 1 -17.92 -0.62 -5.43
C PHE A 1 -17.47 -2.08 -5.39
N GLN A 2 -18.04 -3.00 -6.18
CA GLN A 2 -17.62 -4.41 -6.19
C GLN A 2 -16.10 -4.60 -6.39
N ASP A 3 -15.47 -3.78 -7.24
CA ASP A 3 -14.03 -3.88 -7.54
C ASP A 3 -13.12 -3.41 -6.40
N ILE A 4 -13.67 -2.78 -5.36
CA ILE A 4 -12.92 -2.34 -4.18
C ILE A 4 -13.34 -3.05 -2.90
N THR A 5 -14.39 -3.86 -2.94
CA THR A 5 -14.82 -4.66 -1.79
C THR A 5 -13.73 -5.66 -1.42
N GLY A 6 -13.46 -5.78 -0.12
CA GLY A 6 -12.70 -6.89 0.44
C GLY A 6 -13.54 -8.17 0.52
N GLY A 7 -13.05 -9.14 1.28
CA GLY A 7 -13.72 -10.41 1.50
C GLY A 7 -13.47 -10.95 2.90
N ASP A 8 -13.40 -12.27 3.01
CA ASP A 8 -12.99 -12.93 4.25
C ASP A 8 -11.51 -12.67 4.60
N VAL A 9 -11.06 -13.22 5.73
CA VAL A 9 -9.68 -13.04 6.22
C VAL A 9 -8.66 -13.54 5.20
N THR A 10 -8.85 -14.73 4.64
CA THR A 10 -7.93 -15.33 3.67
C THR A 10 -7.85 -14.47 2.42
N GLN A 11 -8.99 -14.02 1.90
CA GLN A 11 -9.07 -13.17 0.73
C GLN A 11 -8.39 -11.81 0.97
N ASN A 12 -8.65 -11.16 2.10
CA ASN A 12 -8.03 -9.87 2.42
C ASN A 12 -6.51 -9.98 2.62
N VAL A 13 -6.02 -11.08 3.20
CA VAL A 13 -4.58 -11.35 3.30
C VAL A 13 -3.96 -11.44 1.91
N GLN A 14 -4.57 -12.18 0.98
CA GLN A 14 -4.06 -12.28 -0.38
C GLN A 14 -4.10 -10.94 -1.12
N ILE A 15 -5.24 -10.24 -1.07
CA ILE A 15 -5.39 -8.90 -1.68
C ILE A 15 -4.30 -7.96 -1.17
N THR A 16 -4.10 -7.88 0.15
CA THR A 16 -3.12 -6.98 0.77
C THR A 16 -1.70 -7.32 0.34
N ARG A 17 -1.33 -8.61 0.38
CA ARG A 17 0.01 -9.07 -0.06
C ARG A 17 0.24 -8.80 -1.54
N SER A 18 -0.74 -9.08 -2.39
CA SER A 18 -0.62 -8.84 -3.84
C SER A 18 -0.48 -7.35 -4.16
N ILE A 19 -1.20 -6.46 -3.46
CA ILE A 19 -1.05 -5.01 -3.62
C ILE A 19 0.36 -4.58 -3.21
N LEU A 20 0.81 -4.94 -2.01
CA LEU A 20 2.13 -4.49 -1.49
C LEU A 20 3.32 -5.06 -2.28
N ALA A 21 3.15 -6.24 -2.88
CA ALA A 21 4.12 -6.82 -3.82
C ALA A 21 4.14 -6.12 -5.19
N GLY A 22 3.23 -5.18 -5.46
CA GLY A 22 3.12 -4.48 -6.74
C GLY A 22 2.50 -5.31 -7.86
N ASN A 23 1.89 -6.46 -7.54
CA ASN A 23 1.38 -7.44 -8.51
C ASN A 23 -0.17 -7.44 -8.61
N HIS A 24 -0.83 -6.34 -8.24
CA HIS A 24 -2.29 -6.22 -8.25
C HIS A 24 -2.77 -4.89 -8.85
N PRO A 25 -2.44 -4.59 -10.13
CA PRO A 25 -2.91 -3.36 -10.77
C PRO A 25 -4.44 -3.34 -10.83
N GLY A 26 -5.06 -2.20 -10.45
CA GLY A 26 -6.51 -2.00 -10.51
C GLY A 26 -7.08 -1.19 -9.35
N PRO A 27 -8.43 -1.07 -9.26
CA PRO A 27 -9.11 -0.14 -8.36
C PRO A 27 -8.75 -0.25 -6.88
N ARG A 28 -8.47 -1.46 -6.38
CA ARG A 28 -8.01 -1.66 -4.98
C ARG A 28 -6.65 -1.04 -4.72
N GLN A 29 -5.69 -1.23 -5.63
CA GLN A 29 -4.37 -0.62 -5.53
C GLN A 29 -4.49 0.90 -5.61
N ASP A 30 -5.28 1.42 -6.55
CA ASP A 30 -5.48 2.86 -6.69
C ASP A 30 -6.02 3.48 -5.39
N LEU A 31 -6.97 2.81 -4.73
CA LEU A 31 -7.50 3.25 -3.45
C LEU A 31 -6.44 3.25 -2.34
N VAL A 32 -5.56 2.24 -2.29
CA VAL A 32 -4.43 2.21 -1.34
C VAL A 32 -3.45 3.35 -1.61
N LEU A 33 -3.12 3.61 -2.87
CA LEU A 33 -2.22 4.70 -3.27
C LEU A 33 -2.79 6.07 -2.89
N LEU A 34 -4.10 6.27 -3.07
CA LEU A 34 -4.79 7.49 -2.67
C LEU A 34 -4.78 7.69 -1.14
N ASN A 35 -5.03 6.63 -0.37
CA ASN A 35 -4.97 6.71 1.10
C ASN A 35 -3.54 6.95 1.61
N ALA A 36 -2.54 6.32 1.01
CA ALA A 36 -1.13 6.57 1.32
C ALA A 36 -0.74 8.03 1.01
N ALA A 37 -1.16 8.56 -0.14
CA ALA A 37 -0.94 9.95 -0.52
C ALA A 37 -1.57 10.94 0.48
N ALA A 38 -2.77 10.65 0.98
CA ALA A 38 -3.41 11.44 2.03
C ALA A 38 -2.56 11.44 3.31
N GLY A 39 -2.07 10.26 3.72
CA GLY A 39 -1.13 10.14 4.84
C GLY A 39 0.13 10.98 4.64
N PHE A 40 0.79 10.86 3.49
CA PHE A 40 1.99 11.64 3.19
C PHE A 40 1.75 13.15 3.26
N LEU A 41 0.60 13.62 2.76
CA LEU A 41 0.25 15.03 2.80
C LEU A 41 0.01 15.53 4.24
N VAL A 42 -0.78 14.79 5.03
CA VAL A 42 -1.10 15.17 6.42
C VAL A 42 0.15 15.19 7.31
N TYR A 43 1.10 14.29 7.05
CA TYR A 43 2.38 14.26 7.77
C TYR A 43 3.46 15.21 7.18
N GLY A 44 3.13 16.01 6.16
CA GLY A 44 4.06 16.97 5.56
C GLY A 44 5.22 16.34 4.77
N ILE A 45 5.10 15.08 4.37
CA ILE A 45 6.11 14.38 3.53
C ILE A 45 6.09 14.93 2.10
N VAL A 46 4.93 15.39 1.63
CA VAL A 46 4.72 16.04 0.34
C VAL A 46 3.90 17.32 0.53
N GLN A 47 3.98 18.26 -0.41
CA GLN A 47 3.22 19.53 -0.33
C GLN A 47 1.91 19.47 -1.11
N LYS A 48 1.81 18.58 -2.10
CA LYS A 48 0.61 18.40 -2.93
C LYS A 48 0.17 16.95 -2.92
N PHE A 49 -1.15 16.73 -2.91
CA PHE A 49 -1.72 15.38 -2.95
C PHE A 49 -1.22 14.56 -4.16
N LYS A 50 -1.09 15.20 -5.33
CA LYS A 50 -0.56 14.55 -6.56
C LYS A 50 0.87 14.02 -6.39
N GLU A 51 1.73 14.74 -5.67
CA GLU A 51 3.09 14.29 -5.34
C GLU A 51 3.04 13.05 -4.44
N GLY A 52 2.10 13.02 -3.50
CA GLY A 52 1.86 11.87 -2.63
C GLY A 52 1.45 10.62 -3.40
N VAL A 53 0.58 10.75 -4.42
CA VAL A 53 0.18 9.62 -5.27
C VAL A 53 1.38 9.11 -6.07
N GLN A 54 2.19 10.00 -6.62
CA GLN A 54 3.41 9.62 -7.34
C GLN A 54 4.39 8.89 -6.42
N LEU A 55 4.64 9.43 -5.22
CA LEU A 55 5.50 8.79 -4.23
C LEU A 55 4.99 7.40 -3.82
N ALA A 56 3.68 7.26 -3.59
CA ALA A 56 3.07 5.97 -3.26
C ALA A 56 3.29 4.94 -4.39
N GLN A 57 3.12 5.35 -5.64
CA GLN A 57 3.37 4.49 -6.81
C GLN A 57 4.83 4.07 -6.91
N ASP A 58 5.76 5.00 -6.67
CA ASP A 58 7.19 4.73 -6.74
C ASP A 58 7.64 3.78 -5.62
N LEU A 59 7.11 3.95 -4.41
CA LEU A 59 7.35 3.03 -3.28
C LEU A 59 6.81 1.62 -3.55
N LEU A 60 5.67 1.52 -4.23
CA LEU A 60 5.10 0.24 -4.63
C LEU A 60 5.94 -0.44 -5.72
N LYS A 61 6.23 0.27 -6.82
CA LYS A 61 7.00 -0.23 -7.97
C LYS A 61 8.44 -0.60 -7.60
N SER A 62 9.06 0.13 -6.67
CA SER A 62 10.42 -0.17 -6.21
C SER A 62 10.50 -1.36 -5.25
N GLY A 63 9.36 -1.97 -4.87
CA GLY A 63 9.32 -3.06 -3.90
C GLY A 63 9.55 -2.63 -2.44
N LYS A 64 9.70 -1.31 -2.18
CA LYS A 64 9.91 -0.79 -0.83
C LYS A 64 8.71 -1.05 0.08
N ALA A 65 7.50 -1.03 -0.45
CA ALA A 65 6.28 -1.38 0.29
C ALA A 65 6.33 -2.83 0.80
N GLN A 66 6.65 -3.79 -0.08
CA GLN A 66 6.84 -5.20 0.27
C GLN A 66 7.98 -5.37 1.30
N ALA A 67 9.14 -4.78 1.03
CA ALA A 67 10.29 -4.87 1.92
C ALA A 67 9.98 -4.32 3.33
N LYS A 68 9.14 -3.28 3.43
CA LYS A 68 8.72 -2.73 4.73
C LYS A 68 7.80 -3.69 5.50
N LEU A 69 6.90 -4.39 4.81
CA LEU A 69 6.08 -5.44 5.41
C LEU A 69 6.96 -6.57 5.94
N ASP A 70 7.92 -7.04 5.14
CA ASP A 70 8.81 -8.13 5.53
C ASP A 70 9.67 -7.76 6.76
N ALA A 71 10.21 -6.54 6.78
CA ALA A 71 10.92 -6.01 7.95
C ALA A 71 10.03 -5.92 9.21
N TYR A 72 8.75 -5.56 9.06
CA TYR A 72 7.82 -5.52 10.18
C TYR A 72 7.46 -6.91 10.70
N ILE A 73 7.27 -7.88 9.79
CA ILE A 73 7.04 -9.29 10.17
C ILE A 73 8.23 -9.82 10.96
N GLU A 74 9.46 -9.57 10.49
CA GLU A 74 10.66 -10.02 11.20
C GLU A 74 10.73 -9.39 12.60
N ALA A 75 10.64 -8.06 12.67
CA ALA A 75 10.73 -7.34 13.94
C ALA A 75 9.66 -7.75 14.95
N SER A 76 8.45 -8.08 14.51
CA SER A 76 7.35 -8.51 15.38
C SER A 76 7.49 -9.96 15.90
N ARG A 77 8.34 -10.78 15.26
CA ARG A 77 8.63 -12.16 15.68
C ARG A 77 9.85 -12.26 16.59
N SER A 78 10.72 -11.26 16.57
CA SER A 78 11.91 -11.20 17.42
C SER A 78 11.63 -10.67 18.84
N CYS A 79 10.36 -10.43 19.20
CA CYS A 79 9.91 -10.06 20.55
C CYS A 79 9.46 -11.29 21.35
#